data_AF-A0A832H5X1-F1
#
_entry.id   AF-A0A832H5X1-F1
#
_cell.length_a   1.000
_cell.length_b   1.000
_cell.length_c   1.000
_cell.angle_alpha   90.00
_cell.angle_beta   90.00
_cell.angle_gamma   90.00
#
_symmetry.space_group_name_H-M   'P 1'
#
loop_
_entity.id
_entity.type
_entity.pdbx_description
1 polymer ?
#
loop_
_entity_poly.entity_id
_entity_poly.type
_entity_poly.pdbx_seq_one_letter_code
_entity_poly.pdbx_strand_id
1 'polypeptide(L)'
;MHRHSWVTYWYEGQCPATGRWLRLPRTQVAEALAHDLMQQLASDAQYDREGKMYGILLVKMPAGEHQVLKAFSGLLNGKRQVDGWVPPIPGRDTVALEEAFTLTR
;
A
#
# COMPACT_ATOMS: atom_id res chain seq x y z
N MET A 1 23.11 0.70 15.92
CA MET A 1 22.00 0.65 16.90
C MET A 1 20.67 0.70 16.15
N HIS A 2 20.05 -0.43 15.82
CA HIS A 2 18.71 -0.47 15.21
C HIS A 2 17.67 -0.56 16.33
N ARG A 3 17.28 0.58 16.91
CA ARG A 3 16.38 0.63 18.08
C ARG A 3 14.89 0.64 17.75
N HIS A 4 14.50 0.45 16.48
CA HIS A 4 13.11 0.68 16.03
C HIS A 4 12.56 -0.38 15.06
N SER A 5 12.68 -1.68 15.34
CA SER A 5 12.15 -2.74 14.45
C SER A 5 11.16 -3.69 15.12
N TRP A 6 10.48 -3.25 16.19
CA TRP A 6 9.45 -4.08 16.82
C TRP A 6 8.25 -4.24 15.89
N VAL A 7 7.78 -5.46 15.75
CA VAL A 7 6.57 -5.78 15.00
C VAL A 7 5.36 -5.47 15.89
N THR A 8 4.49 -4.57 15.43
CA THR A 8 3.26 -4.16 16.13
C THR A 8 2.05 -4.98 15.68
N TYR A 9 2.10 -5.57 14.49
CA TYR A 9 1.03 -6.40 13.93
C TYR A 9 1.55 -7.28 12.78
N TRP A 10 0.83 -8.35 12.43
CA TRP A 10 1.10 -9.18 11.26
C TRP A 10 -0.10 -9.18 10.33
N TYR A 11 0.08 -8.69 9.10
CA TYR A 11 -0.86 -8.99 8.02
C TYR A 11 -0.60 -10.40 7.54
N GLU A 12 -1.65 -11.21 7.37
CA GLU A 12 -1.49 -12.59 6.97
C GLU A 12 -2.62 -13.08 6.07
N GLY A 13 -2.32 -14.07 5.24
CA GLY A 13 -3.30 -14.67 4.34
C GLY A 13 -2.70 -15.79 3.51
N GLN A 14 -3.57 -16.64 2.97
CA GLN A 14 -3.17 -17.71 2.08
C GLN A 14 -2.97 -17.19 0.66
N CYS A 15 -1.82 -17.48 0.06
CA CYS A 15 -1.58 -17.18 -1.36
C CYS A 15 -2.47 -18.09 -2.23
N PRO A 16 -3.36 -17.55 -3.08
CA PRO A 16 -4.28 -18.37 -3.87
C PRO A 16 -3.54 -19.24 -4.91
N ALA A 17 -2.40 -18.79 -5.41
CA ALA A 17 -1.63 -19.53 -6.42
C ALA A 17 -0.79 -20.68 -5.84
N THR A 18 -0.34 -20.58 -4.59
CA THR A 18 0.60 -21.56 -3.99
C THR A 18 0.05 -22.28 -2.77
N GLY A 19 -1.10 -21.85 -2.24
CA GLY A 19 -1.68 -22.35 -0.98
C GLY A 19 -0.85 -22.01 0.27
N ARG A 20 0.28 -21.31 0.14
CA ARG A 20 1.16 -20.99 1.27
C ARG A 20 0.57 -19.87 2.11
N TRP A 21 0.65 -20.03 3.43
CA TRP A 21 0.38 -18.93 4.36
C TRP A 21 1.53 -17.92 4.30
N LEU A 22 1.22 -16.69 3.91
CA LEU A 22 2.18 -15.60 3.85
C LEU A 22 1.89 -14.59 4.96
N ARG A 23 2.94 -13.94 5.46
CA ARG A 23 2.86 -12.91 6.50
C ARG A 23 3.70 -11.71 6.12
N LEU A 24 3.20 -10.52 6.46
CA LEU A 24 3.90 -9.25 6.31
C LEU A 24 3.84 -8.50 7.65
N PRO A 25 4.99 -8.17 8.28
CA PRO A 25 5.00 -7.48 9.56
C PRO A 25 4.71 -5.99 9.36
N ARG A 26 3.82 -5.45 10.19
CA ARG A 26 3.78 -4.02 10.48
C ARG A 26 4.81 -3.72 11.56
N THR A 27 5.87 -3.01 11.22
CA THR A 27 6.87 -2.55 12.19
C THR A 27 6.56 -1.13 12.67
N GLN A 28 7.12 -0.73 13.81
CA GLN A 28 7.03 0.66 14.28
C GLN A 28 7.51 1.68 13.23
N VAL A 29 8.55 1.35 12.46
CA VAL A 29 9.05 2.20 11.37
C VAL A 29 8.03 2.29 10.24
N ALA A 30 7.44 1.17 9.82
CA ALA A 30 6.40 1.18 8.80
C ALA A 30 5.17 2.00 9.25
N GLU A 31 4.79 1.87 10.52
CA GLU A 31 3.69 2.62 11.11
C GLU A 31 3.98 4.13 11.18
N ALA A 32 5.19 4.53 11.58
CA ALA A 32 5.61 5.94 11.56
C ALA A 32 5.59 6.53 10.14
N LEU A 33 6.17 5.82 9.17
CA LEU A 33 6.17 6.24 7.77
C LEU A 33 4.76 6.37 7.17
N ALA A 34 3.83 5.50 7.59
CA ALA A 34 2.44 5.60 7.18
C ALA A 34 1.77 6.86 7.76
N HIS A 35 2.01 7.20 9.03
CA HIS A 35 1.52 8.44 9.62
C HIS A 35 2.13 9.68 8.96
N ASP A 36 3.45 9.68 8.70
CA ASP A 36 4.13 10.79 8.01
C ASP A 36 3.55 10.99 6.60
N LEU A 37 3.29 9.90 5.86
CA LEU A 37 2.62 9.98 4.57
C LEU A 37 1.24 10.65 4.71
N MET A 38 0.42 10.23 5.67
CA MET A 38 -0.91 10.83 5.87
C MET A 38 -0.84 12.32 6.20
N GLN A 39 0.16 12.75 6.99
CA GLN A 39 0.38 14.17 7.27
C GLN A 39 0.78 14.95 6.02
N GLN A 40 1.63 14.38 5.16
CA GLN A 40 2.00 14.98 3.87
C GLN A 40 0.81 15.08 2.92
N LEU A 41 -0.05 14.06 2.87
CA LEU A 41 -1.25 14.09 2.01
C LEU A 41 -2.28 15.10 2.51
N ALA A 42 -2.40 15.26 3.83
CA ALA A 42 -3.32 16.24 4.44
C ALA A 42 -2.94 17.70 4.15
N SER A 43 -1.68 17.99 3.81
CA SER A 43 -1.25 19.35 3.45
C SER A 43 -1.52 19.70 1.98
N ASP A 44 -1.96 18.74 1.16
CA ASP A 44 -2.28 18.94 -0.24
C ASP A 44 -3.75 18.57 -0.53
N ALA A 45 -4.55 19.61 -0.81
CA ALA A 45 -5.97 19.50 -1.09
C ALA A 45 -6.31 18.58 -2.28
N GLN A 46 -5.33 18.21 -3.11
CA GLN A 46 -5.54 17.25 -4.19
C GLN A 46 -5.83 15.82 -3.68
N TYR A 47 -5.44 15.49 -2.44
CA TYR A 47 -5.64 14.18 -1.84
C TYR A 47 -6.84 14.10 -0.89
N ASP A 48 -7.47 15.23 -0.57
CA ASP A 48 -8.64 15.34 0.33
C ASP A 48 -10.00 15.29 -0.41
N ARG A 49 -9.98 15.19 -1.74
CA ARG A 49 -11.20 15.25 -2.57
C ARG A 49 -12.06 14.00 -2.51
N GLU A 50 -11.51 12.89 -2.04
CA GLU A 50 -12.15 11.58 -2.06
C GLU A 50 -11.62 10.71 -0.91
N GLY A 51 -12.50 9.95 -0.26
CA GLY A 51 -12.10 8.95 0.73
C GLY A 51 -11.27 7.86 0.04
N LYS A 52 -10.00 7.73 0.43
CA LYS A 52 -9.06 6.80 -0.20
C LYS A 52 -8.21 6.08 0.82
N MET A 53 -7.93 4.80 0.54
CA MET A 53 -6.95 4.05 1.29
C MET A 53 -5.57 4.28 0.68
N TYR A 54 -4.63 4.73 1.52
CA TYR A 54 -3.23 4.86 1.18
C TYR A 54 -2.42 3.82 1.96
N GLY A 55 -1.34 3.33 1.36
CA GLY A 55 -0.47 2.34 1.97
C GLY A 55 0.99 2.58 1.63
N ILE A 56 1.86 2.09 2.51
CA ILE A 56 3.31 2.06 2.29
C ILE A 56 3.83 0.64 2.34
N LEU A 57 4.97 0.40 1.69
CA LEU A 57 5.76 -0.81 1.83
C LEU A 57 7.23 -0.43 1.99
N LEU A 58 7.81 -0.79 3.13
CA LEU A 58 9.25 -0.68 3.36
C LEU A 58 9.94 -1.83 2.64
N VAL A 59 10.84 -1.51 1.71
CA VAL A 59 11.62 -2.48 0.93
C VAL A 59 13.10 -2.31 1.21
N LYS A 60 13.86 -3.39 1.03
CA LYS A 60 15.32 -3.36 1.13
C LYS A 60 15.91 -3.63 -0.25
N MET A 61 16.73 -2.70 -0.72
CA MET A 61 17.47 -2.80 -1.97
C MET A 61 18.59 -3.85 -1.85
N PRO A 62 19.08 -4.40 -2.97
CA PRO A 62 20.20 -5.34 -2.95
C PRO A 62 21.46 -4.81 -2.26
N ALA A 63 21.72 -3.49 -2.38
CA ALA A 63 22.83 -2.80 -1.71
C ALA A 63 22.64 -2.64 -0.18
N GLY A 64 21.50 -3.05 0.36
CA GLY A 64 21.20 -3.00 1.79
C GLY A 64 20.44 -1.76 2.26
N GLU A 65 20.29 -0.77 1.38
CA GLU A 65 19.51 0.45 1.62
C GLU A 65 18.02 0.15 1.74
N HIS A 66 17.31 0.92 2.55
CA HIS A 66 15.85 0.83 2.63
C HIS A 66 15.21 1.90 1.74
N GLN A 67 14.13 1.55 1.06
CA GLN A 67 13.27 2.47 0.33
C GLN A 67 11.81 2.28 0.74
N VAL A 68 10.98 3.27 0.45
CA VAL A 68 9.55 3.24 0.75
C VAL A 68 8.78 3.35 -0.55
N LEU A 69 7.95 2.34 -0.81
CA LEU A 69 6.95 2.38 -1.86
C LEU A 69 5.65 2.91 -1.27
N LYS A 70 4.92 3.74 -2.02
CA LYS A 70 3.59 4.25 -1.64
C LYS A 70 2.56 3.93 -2.71
N ALA A 71 1.36 3.58 -2.26
CA ALA A 71 0.25 3.15 -3.10
C ALA A 71 -1.08 3.77 -2.64
N PHE A 72 -2.06 3.80 -3.54
CA PHE A 72 -3.43 4.19 -3.24
C PHE A 72 -4.44 3.19 -3.82
N SER A 73 -5.63 3.13 -3.23
CA SER A 73 -6.73 2.30 -3.70
C SER A 73 -7.49 2.95 -4.87
N GLY A 74 -7.89 2.14 -5.86
CA GLY A 74 -8.76 2.57 -6.95
C GLY A 74 -8.09 3.59 -7.89
N LEU A 75 -8.81 4.68 -8.18
CA LEU A 75 -8.34 5.83 -8.96
C LEU A 75 -7.96 6.95 -8.00
N LEU A 76 -6.96 7.76 -8.33
CA LEU A 76 -6.66 9.01 -7.64
C LEU A 76 -6.92 10.17 -8.58
N ASN A 77 -7.89 11.03 -8.25
CA ASN A 77 -8.34 12.11 -9.14
C ASN A 77 -8.67 11.60 -10.56
N GLY A 78 -9.34 10.44 -10.64
CA GLY A 78 -9.68 9.78 -11.91
C GLY A 78 -8.51 9.08 -12.63
N LYS A 79 -7.29 9.10 -12.08
CA LYS A 79 -6.09 8.49 -12.68
C LYS A 79 -5.68 7.21 -11.98
N ARG A 80 -5.31 6.19 -12.76
CA ARG A 80 -4.73 4.93 -12.25
C ARG A 80 -3.21 5.04 -12.02
N GLN A 81 -2.55 5.85 -12.83
CA GLN A 81 -1.11 6.06 -12.79
C GLN A 81 -0.84 7.52 -12.46
N VAL A 82 -0.06 7.74 -11.40
CA VAL A 82 0.32 9.06 -10.92
C VAL A 82 1.80 8.99 -10.58
N ASP A 83 2.58 9.96 -11.08
CA ASP A 83 4.02 9.98 -10.87
C ASP A 83 4.37 9.97 -9.38
N GLY A 84 5.41 9.20 -9.02
CA GLY A 84 5.82 9.00 -7.63
C GLY A 84 4.98 8.00 -6.84
N TRP A 85 3.96 7.38 -7.44
CA TRP A 85 3.20 6.27 -6.86
C TRP A 85 3.51 4.96 -7.58
N VAL A 86 3.38 3.82 -6.87
CA VAL A 86 3.55 2.52 -7.53
C VAL A 86 2.49 2.32 -8.63
N PRO A 87 2.85 1.69 -9.76
CA PRO A 87 1.89 1.41 -10.81
C PRO A 87 0.85 0.38 -10.33
N PRO A 88 -0.33 0.35 -10.97
CA PRO A 88 -1.33 -0.68 -10.68
C PRO A 88 -0.77 -2.08 -10.98
N ILE A 89 -1.19 -3.07 -10.18
CA ILE A 89 -0.79 -4.46 -10.37
C ILE A 89 -1.28 -4.94 -11.75
N PRO A 90 -0.41 -5.48 -12.63
CA PRO A 90 -0.82 -6.03 -13.91
C PRO A 90 -1.87 -7.14 -13.74
N GLY A 91 -2.85 -7.20 -14.65
CA GLY A 91 -3.96 -8.16 -14.57
C GLY A 91 -5.14 -7.70 -13.71
N ARG A 92 -5.12 -6.47 -13.16
CA ARG A 92 -6.26 -5.88 -12.45
C ARG A 92 -7.48 -5.65 -13.34
N ASP A 93 -7.34 -5.48 -14.65
CA ASP A 93 -8.48 -5.35 -15.56
C ASP A 93 -9.36 -6.62 -15.59
N THR A 94 -8.75 -7.79 -15.36
CA THR A 94 -9.45 -9.08 -15.19
C THR A 94 -10.24 -9.15 -13.87
N VAL A 95 -9.80 -8.42 -12.83
CA VAL A 95 -10.40 -8.43 -11.47
C VAL A 95 -11.35 -7.25 -11.25
N ALA A 96 -11.22 -6.16 -12.02
CA ALA A 96 -12.09 -4.98 -11.94
C ALA A 96 -13.56 -5.31 -12.21
N LEU A 97 -13.81 -6.31 -13.07
CA LEU A 97 -15.16 -6.82 -13.32
C LEU A 97 -15.74 -7.48 -12.04
N GLU A 98 -14.95 -8.31 -11.36
CA GLU A 98 -15.33 -9.00 -10.12
C GLU A 98 -15.49 -8.03 -8.94
N GLU A 99 -14.64 -7.00 -8.85
CA GLU A 99 -14.77 -5.90 -7.87
C GLU A 99 -16.10 -5.13 -8.07
N ALA A 100 -16.50 -4.84 -9.32
CA ALA A 100 -17.76 -4.16 -9.63
C ALA A 100 -19.00 -5.01 -9.29
N PHE A 101 -18.93 -6.33 -9.48
CA PHE A 101 -20.00 -7.26 -9.08
C PHE A 101 -20.15 -7.37 -7.55
N THR A 102 -19.08 -7.16 -6.79
CA THR A 102 -19.12 -7.20 -5.32
C THR A 102 -19.79 -5.94 -4.74
N LEU A 103 -19.66 -4.79 -5.40
CA LEU A 103 -20.24 -3.52 -4.97
C LEU A 103 -21.72 -3.33 -5.37
N THR A 104 -22.28 -4.23 -6.19
CA THR A 104 -23.67 -4.19 -6.66
C THR A 104 -24.57 -5.24 -5.98
N ARG A 105 -24.09 -5.87 -4.91
CA ARG A 105 -24.87 -6.79 -4.06
C ARG A 105 -25.26 -6.19 -2.73
#